data_AF-A0A3D0DLW9-F1
#
_entry.id   AF-A0A3D0DLW9-F1
#
_cell.length_a   1.000
_cell.length_b   1.000
_cell.length_c   1.000
_cell.angle_alpha   90.00
_cell.angle_beta   90.00
_cell.angle_gamma   90.00
#
_symmetry.space_group_name_H-M   'P 1'
#
loop_
_entity.id
_entity.type
_entity.pdbx_description
1 polymer ?
#
loop_
_entity_poly.entity_id
_entity_poly.type
_entity_poly.pdbx_seq_one_letter_code
_entity_poly.pdbx_strand_id
1 'polypeptide(L)'
;MAGVEEKMRYKFLAMMMVLCMLAGCLSGCGAASTADLERWNPKKLAKKEAEEIFEYIKNEDINSLVALFSDDVKSTHDLEQEWKRFFVKIDGKVVSYEKITFPGEGMGVDKDGNIYDSHLSINYNNVKTDKGTVYEQFGYYQTRIDTKKPEREGINLFSVQLTKHMYYTVGDYID
;
A
#
# COMPACT_ATOMS: atom_id res chain seq x y z
N MET A 1 -16.83 58.60 18.82
CA MET A 1 -16.74 57.52 17.80
C MET A 1 -15.32 56.97 17.62
N ALA A 2 -14.24 57.71 17.94
CA ALA A 2 -12.85 57.25 17.78
C ALA A 2 -12.43 56.01 18.62
N GLY A 3 -12.97 55.81 19.83
CA GLY A 3 -12.56 54.71 20.71
C GLY A 3 -13.10 53.31 20.34
N VAL A 4 -14.06 53.23 19.41
CA VAL A 4 -14.63 51.95 18.94
C VAL A 4 -13.80 51.37 17.81
N GLU A 5 -13.31 52.20 16.89
CA GLU A 5 -12.42 51.79 15.80
C GLU A 5 -11.06 51.30 16.30
N GLU A 6 -10.50 51.94 17.32
CA GLU A 6 -9.21 51.54 17.90
C GLU A 6 -9.29 50.17 18.60
N LYS A 7 -10.36 49.91 19.36
CA LYS A 7 -10.63 48.60 19.97
C LYS A 7 -10.89 47.52 18.91
N MET A 8 -11.53 47.87 17.79
CA MET A 8 -11.78 46.93 16.70
C MET A 8 -10.48 46.59 15.95
N ARG A 9 -9.59 47.56 15.74
CA ARG A 9 -8.26 47.36 15.14
C ARG A 9 -7.35 46.50 16.02
N TYR A 10 -7.35 46.71 17.34
CA TYR A 10 -6.58 45.85 18.27
C TYR A 10 -7.09 44.41 18.28
N LYS A 11 -8.42 44.20 18.25
CA LYS A 11 -9.02 42.86 18.14
C LYS A 11 -8.69 42.18 16.81
N PHE A 12 -8.68 42.92 15.71
CA PHE A 12 -8.32 42.40 14.39
C PHE A 12 -6.83 42.03 14.31
N LEU A 13 -5.94 42.87 14.83
CA LEU A 13 -4.50 42.62 14.88
C LEU A 13 -4.15 41.44 15.80
N ALA A 14 -4.78 41.34 16.98
CA ALA A 14 -4.60 40.22 17.88
C ALA A 14 -5.11 38.90 17.27
N MET A 15 -6.24 38.93 16.55
CA MET A 15 -6.77 37.75 15.85
C MET A 15 -5.86 37.30 14.70
N MET A 16 -5.28 38.24 13.95
CA MET A 16 -4.34 37.93 12.86
C MET A 16 -3.02 37.33 13.38
N MET A 17 -2.54 37.80 14.54
CA MET A 17 -1.32 37.29 15.17
C MET A 17 -1.50 35.87 15.73
N VAL A 18 -2.68 35.55 16.28
CA VAL A 18 -3.04 34.17 16.70
C VAL A 18 -3.18 33.23 15.50
N LEU A 19 -3.71 33.72 14.37
CA LEU A 19 -3.81 32.95 13.12
C LEU A 19 -2.41 32.60 12.55
N CYS A 20 -1.45 33.52 12.64
CA CYS A 20 -0.06 33.29 12.21
C CYS A 20 0.68 32.29 13.12
N MET A 21 0.37 32.24 14.42
CA MET A 21 0.95 31.25 15.33
C MET A 21 0.42 29.84 15.08
N LEU A 22 -0.85 29.69 14.69
CA LEU A 22 -1.43 28.38 14.33
C LEU A 22 -0.89 27.85 12.98
N ALA A 23 -0.54 28.75 12.05
CA ALA A 23 0.10 28.38 10.78
C ALA A 23 1.58 27.97 10.93
N GLY A 24 2.24 28.34 12.03
CA GLY A 24 3.66 28.04 12.28
C GLY A 24 3.96 26.63 12.79
N CYS A 25 2.95 25.86 13.20
CA CYS A 25 3.13 24.54 13.84
C CYS A 25 3.23 23.34 12.87
N LEU A 26 3.24 23.56 11.55
CA LEU A 26 3.36 22.47 10.56
C LEU A 26 4.80 22.24 10.08
N SER A 27 5.78 22.98 10.60
CA SER A 27 7.18 22.85 10.19
C SER A 27 7.94 21.87 11.09
N GLY A 28 8.02 20.61 10.69
CA GLY A 28 9.15 19.75 11.04
C GLY A 28 8.94 18.76 12.18
N CYS A 29 8.07 17.76 12.00
CA CYS A 29 8.42 16.42 12.47
C CYS A 29 9.28 15.79 11.36
N GLY A 30 10.48 15.32 11.71
CA GLY A 30 11.38 14.57 10.82
C GLY A 30 10.80 13.20 10.44
N ALA A 31 9.70 13.19 9.70
CA ALA A 31 9.18 12.01 9.06
C ALA A 31 10.18 11.65 7.95
N ALA A 32 10.81 10.48 8.07
CA ALA A 32 11.58 9.90 6.97
C ALA A 32 10.70 9.91 5.71
N SER A 33 11.25 10.37 4.59
CA SER A 33 10.51 10.36 3.33
C SER A 33 10.17 8.91 2.94
N THR A 34 9.15 8.70 2.11
CA THR A 34 8.84 7.36 1.57
C THR A 34 10.07 6.75 0.89
N ALA A 35 10.89 7.56 0.22
CA ALA A 35 12.17 7.14 -0.36
C ALA A 35 13.20 6.70 0.70
N ASP A 36 13.30 7.40 1.84
CA ASP A 36 14.18 6.98 2.94
C ASP A 36 13.70 5.70 3.60
N LEU A 37 12.39 5.54 3.75
CA LEU A 37 11.78 4.31 4.27
C LEU A 37 11.99 3.15 3.31
N GLU A 38 11.81 3.37 2.01
CA GLU A 38 12.06 2.37 0.98
C GLU A 38 13.50 1.87 1.06
N ARG A 39 14.44 2.80 1.21
CA ARG A 39 15.87 2.49 1.26
C ARG A 39 16.28 1.76 2.53
N TRP A 40 15.89 2.29 3.68
CA TRP A 40 16.46 1.88 4.96
C TRP A 40 15.55 0.96 5.76
N ASN A 41 14.24 0.97 5.49
CA ASN A 41 13.24 0.20 6.21
C ASN A 41 12.11 -0.34 5.30
N PRO A 42 12.42 -0.96 4.14
CA PRO A 42 11.39 -1.33 3.15
C PRO A 42 10.31 -2.23 3.73
N LYS A 43 10.69 -3.18 4.59
CA LYS A 43 9.74 -4.09 5.28
C LYS A 43 8.79 -3.37 6.22
N LYS A 44 9.21 -2.28 6.86
CA LYS A 44 8.35 -1.50 7.75
C LYS A 44 7.29 -0.75 6.96
N LEU A 45 7.71 -0.16 5.84
CA LEU A 45 6.80 0.50 4.90
C LEU A 45 5.82 -0.50 4.30
N ALA A 46 6.34 -1.59 3.73
CA ALA A 46 5.54 -2.65 3.14
C ALA A 46 4.58 -3.33 4.12
N LYS A 47 4.95 -3.48 5.40
CA LYS A 47 4.03 -4.01 6.41
C LYS A 47 2.79 -3.13 6.57
N LYS A 48 2.97 -1.80 6.62
CA LYS A 48 1.86 -0.85 6.77
C LYS A 48 0.94 -0.88 5.54
N GLU A 49 1.53 -0.89 4.35
CA GLU A 49 0.78 -1.00 3.10
C GLU A 49 0.04 -2.34 3.03
N ALA A 50 0.69 -3.44 3.39
CA ALA A 50 0.08 -4.77 3.43
C ALA A 50 -1.10 -4.83 4.41
N GLU A 51 -1.03 -4.17 5.56
CA GLU A 51 -2.16 -4.05 6.49
C GLU A 51 -3.36 -3.34 5.86
N GLU A 52 -3.14 -2.28 5.09
CA GLU A 52 -4.18 -1.56 4.36
C GLU A 52 -4.78 -2.42 3.23
N ILE A 53 -3.93 -3.07 2.44
CA ILE A 53 -4.34 -3.98 1.36
C ILE A 53 -5.19 -5.13 1.90
N PHE A 54 -4.86 -5.64 3.10
CA PHE A 54 -5.66 -6.68 3.73
C PHE A 54 -7.07 -6.21 4.07
N GLU A 55 -7.27 -4.94 4.44
CA GLU A 55 -8.62 -4.40 4.65
C GLU A 55 -9.39 -4.30 3.34
N TYR A 56 -8.75 -3.98 2.19
CA TYR A 56 -9.41 -4.07 0.89
C TYR A 56 -9.82 -5.50 0.54
N ILE A 57 -8.96 -6.50 0.80
CA ILE A 57 -9.26 -7.93 0.62
C ILE A 57 -10.46 -8.34 1.49
N LYS A 58 -10.40 -8.02 2.78
CA LYS A 58 -11.44 -8.35 3.76
C LYS A 58 -12.77 -7.69 3.44
N ASN A 59 -12.76 -6.50 2.83
CA ASN A 59 -13.98 -5.81 2.42
C ASN A 59 -14.41 -6.16 0.99
N GLU A 60 -13.65 -7.01 0.29
CA GLU A 60 -13.86 -7.34 -1.14
C GLU A 60 -13.94 -6.07 -2.00
N ASP A 61 -13.16 -5.05 -1.66
CA ASP A 61 -13.10 -3.78 -2.38
C ASP A 61 -12.27 -3.93 -3.67
N ILE A 62 -12.91 -4.49 -4.69
CA ILE A 62 -12.27 -4.78 -5.98
C ILE A 62 -11.68 -3.53 -6.62
N ASN A 63 -12.35 -2.38 -6.53
CA ASN A 63 -11.86 -1.15 -7.16
C ASN A 63 -10.53 -0.71 -6.55
N SER A 64 -10.44 -0.71 -5.21
CA SER A 64 -9.21 -0.39 -4.51
C SER A 64 -8.13 -1.44 -4.79
N LEU A 65 -8.48 -2.72 -4.87
CA LEU A 65 -7.53 -3.79 -5.20
C LEU A 65 -6.96 -3.66 -6.61
N VAL A 66 -7.80 -3.39 -7.61
CA VAL A 66 -7.39 -3.16 -9.00
C VAL A 66 -6.47 -1.95 -9.09
N ALA A 67 -6.74 -0.88 -8.34
CA ALA A 67 -5.95 0.35 -8.39
C ALA A 67 -4.47 0.14 -7.99
N LEU A 68 -4.18 -0.88 -7.17
CA LEU A 68 -2.83 -1.20 -6.69
C LEU A 68 -1.95 -1.94 -7.70
N PHE A 69 -2.54 -2.51 -8.76
CA PHE A 69 -1.76 -3.23 -9.76
C PHE A 69 -0.95 -2.29 -10.65
N SER A 70 0.13 -2.80 -11.20
CA SER A 70 0.94 -2.07 -12.17
C SER A 70 0.17 -1.81 -13.45
N ASP A 71 0.55 -0.75 -14.17
CA ASP A 71 -0.11 -0.36 -15.41
C ASP A 71 0.06 -1.43 -16.49
N ASP A 72 1.20 -2.12 -16.51
CA ASP A 72 1.47 -3.22 -17.42
C ASP A 72 0.47 -4.37 -17.22
N VAL A 73 0.22 -4.79 -15.97
CA VAL A 73 -0.82 -5.80 -15.67
C VAL A 73 -2.22 -5.28 -15.98
N LYS A 74 -2.55 -4.04 -15.58
CA LYS A 74 -3.86 -3.44 -15.88
C LYS A 74 -4.15 -3.38 -17.39
N SER A 75 -3.12 -3.25 -18.22
CA SER A 75 -3.27 -3.17 -19.68
C SER A 75 -3.52 -4.53 -20.35
N THR A 76 -3.16 -5.63 -19.67
CA THR A 76 -3.17 -6.99 -20.21
C THR A 76 -4.19 -7.92 -19.55
N HIS A 77 -4.68 -7.58 -18.36
CA HIS A 77 -5.61 -8.38 -17.57
C HIS A 77 -6.96 -7.69 -17.35
N ASP A 78 -8.04 -8.49 -17.30
CA ASP A 78 -9.34 -8.06 -16.77
C ASP A 78 -9.36 -8.29 -15.25
N LEU A 79 -8.65 -7.41 -14.54
CA LEU A 79 -8.42 -7.55 -13.10
C LEU A 79 -9.72 -7.53 -12.28
N GLU A 80 -10.74 -6.78 -12.72
CA GLU A 80 -12.03 -6.77 -12.03
C GLU A 80 -12.68 -8.16 -12.05
N GLN A 81 -12.70 -8.82 -13.23
CA GLN A 81 -13.26 -10.16 -13.36
C GLN A 81 -12.38 -11.23 -12.71
N GLU A 82 -11.05 -11.07 -12.73
CA GLU A 82 -10.14 -11.96 -12.00
C GLU A 82 -10.36 -11.90 -10.50
N TRP A 83 -10.48 -10.71 -9.90
CA TRP A 83 -10.81 -10.57 -8.48
C TRP A 83 -12.17 -11.16 -8.11
N LYS A 84 -13.21 -10.95 -8.95
CA LYS A 84 -14.52 -11.61 -8.73
C LYS A 84 -14.39 -13.13 -8.71
N ARG A 85 -13.64 -13.70 -9.66
CA ARG A 85 -13.41 -15.15 -9.71
C ARG A 85 -12.55 -15.62 -8.53
N PHE A 86 -11.57 -14.83 -8.12
CA PHE A 86 -10.75 -15.09 -6.95
C PHE A 86 -11.62 -15.24 -5.70
N PHE A 87 -12.48 -14.26 -5.40
CA PHE A 87 -13.36 -14.33 -4.22
C PHE A 87 -14.37 -15.48 -4.29
N VAL A 88 -14.84 -15.87 -5.47
CA VAL A 88 -15.67 -17.08 -5.66
C VAL A 88 -14.92 -18.37 -5.33
N LYS A 89 -13.59 -18.40 -5.48
CA LYS A 89 -12.74 -19.57 -5.16
C LYS A 89 -12.38 -19.67 -3.68
N ILE A 90 -12.46 -18.57 -2.93
CA ILE A 90 -12.23 -18.57 -1.50
C ILE A 90 -13.46 -19.13 -0.78
N ASP A 91 -13.25 -20.03 0.18
CA ASP A 91 -14.33 -20.60 0.97
C ASP A 91 -14.74 -19.67 2.12
N GLY A 92 -15.67 -18.77 1.79
CA GLY A 92 -16.18 -17.77 2.72
C GLY A 92 -15.43 -16.45 2.64
N LYS A 93 -15.77 -15.53 3.53
CA LYS A 93 -15.20 -14.19 3.58
C LYS A 93 -13.92 -14.19 4.40
N VAL A 94 -12.86 -13.57 3.88
CA VAL A 94 -11.61 -13.39 4.63
C VAL A 94 -11.86 -12.48 5.83
N VAL A 95 -11.37 -12.87 7.02
CA VAL A 95 -11.59 -12.11 8.27
C VAL A 95 -10.31 -11.70 8.99
N SER A 96 -9.24 -12.47 8.90
CA SER A 96 -8.00 -12.21 9.65
C SER A 96 -6.81 -12.97 9.07
N TYR A 97 -5.60 -12.57 9.46
CA TYR A 97 -4.35 -13.31 9.24
C TYR A 97 -3.56 -13.37 10.55
N GLU A 98 -2.59 -14.29 10.64
CA GLU A 98 -1.74 -14.42 11.84
C GLU A 98 -0.55 -13.46 11.82
N LYS A 99 0.22 -13.47 10.73
CA LYS A 99 1.42 -12.63 10.57
C LYS A 99 1.74 -12.37 9.11
N ILE A 100 2.46 -11.28 8.86
CA ILE A 100 3.05 -10.94 7.56
C ILE A 100 4.50 -11.41 7.51
N THR A 101 4.89 -12.02 6.40
CA THR A 101 6.28 -12.40 6.08
C THR A 101 6.67 -11.89 4.70
N PHE A 102 7.98 -11.80 4.46
CA PHE A 102 8.55 -11.27 3.21
C PHE A 102 9.42 -12.34 2.53
N PRO A 103 8.82 -13.30 1.78
CA PRO A 103 9.54 -14.48 1.28
C PRO A 103 10.53 -14.20 0.15
N GLY A 104 10.49 -13.01 -0.47
CA GLY A 104 11.41 -12.62 -1.53
C GLY A 104 11.57 -11.10 -1.57
N GLU A 105 12.78 -10.62 -1.80
CA GLU A 105 13.09 -9.20 -1.90
C GLU A 105 14.35 -8.97 -2.74
N GLY A 106 14.42 -7.79 -3.37
CA GLY A 106 15.61 -7.34 -4.08
C GLY A 106 15.65 -5.82 -4.19
N MET A 107 16.87 -5.28 -4.21
CA MET A 107 17.11 -3.85 -4.38
C MET A 107 18.41 -3.63 -5.14
N GLY A 108 18.32 -2.95 -6.28
CA GLY A 108 19.45 -2.46 -7.05
C GLY A 108 19.75 -1.00 -6.71
N VAL A 109 21.01 -0.72 -6.34
CA VAL A 109 21.48 0.64 -6.02
C VAL A 109 22.67 0.98 -6.91
N ASP A 110 22.68 2.19 -7.48
CA ASP A 110 23.79 2.68 -8.29
C ASP A 110 24.98 3.17 -7.42
N LYS A 111 26.07 3.59 -8.08
CA LYS A 111 27.28 4.09 -7.41
C LYS A 111 27.06 5.36 -6.57
N ASP A 112 26.03 6.14 -6.90
CA ASP A 112 25.67 7.41 -6.25
C ASP A 112 24.63 7.17 -5.14
N GLY A 113 24.18 5.92 -4.98
CA GLY A 113 23.23 5.52 -3.98
C GLY A 113 21.76 5.63 -4.41
N ASN A 114 21.43 5.83 -5.68
CA ASN A 114 20.03 5.85 -6.10
C ASN A 114 19.52 4.42 -6.29
N ILE A 115 18.31 4.14 -5.81
CA ILE A 115 17.64 2.86 -6.07
C ILE A 115 17.14 2.90 -7.51
N TYR A 116 17.53 1.92 -8.32
CA TYR A 116 17.10 1.81 -9.71
C TYR A 116 16.16 0.63 -9.96
N ASP A 117 16.11 -0.33 -9.03
CA ASP A 117 15.24 -1.50 -9.00
C ASP A 117 14.91 -1.83 -7.54
N SER A 118 13.65 -2.11 -7.25
CA SER A 118 13.24 -2.65 -5.95
C SER A 118 11.96 -3.45 -6.09
N HIS A 119 11.95 -4.63 -5.48
CA HIS A 119 10.80 -5.53 -5.51
C HIS A 119 10.67 -6.32 -4.21
N LEU A 120 9.44 -6.73 -3.91
CA LEU A 120 9.11 -7.39 -2.65
C LEU A 120 7.95 -8.36 -2.84
N SER A 121 8.08 -9.53 -2.23
CA SER A 121 6.99 -10.48 -2.03
C SER A 121 6.47 -10.36 -0.60
N ILE A 122 5.15 -10.35 -0.44
CA ILE A 122 4.44 -10.29 0.84
C ILE A 122 3.58 -11.55 0.96
N ASN A 123 3.57 -12.17 2.13
CA ASN A 123 2.66 -13.26 2.46
C ASN A 123 1.93 -13.00 3.78
N TYR A 124 0.61 -13.02 3.75
CA TYR A 124 -0.26 -13.15 4.90
C TYR A 124 -0.35 -14.64 5.26
N ASN A 125 0.21 -15.00 6.41
CA ASN A 125 0.22 -16.40 6.85
C ASN A 125 -1.07 -16.72 7.59
N ASN A 126 -1.58 -17.93 7.35
CA ASN A 126 -2.73 -18.48 8.04
C ASN A 126 -3.95 -17.55 7.99
N VAL A 127 -4.30 -17.11 6.77
CA VAL A 127 -5.50 -16.31 6.53
C VAL A 127 -6.73 -17.14 6.83
N LYS A 128 -7.58 -16.64 7.73
CA LYS A 128 -8.81 -17.30 8.17
C LYS A 128 -10.02 -16.69 7.49
N THR A 129 -10.99 -17.54 7.15
CA THR A 129 -12.32 -17.11 6.70
C THR A 129 -13.37 -17.24 7.79
N ASP A 130 -14.52 -16.60 7.59
CA ASP A 130 -15.69 -16.69 8.48
C ASP A 130 -16.27 -18.11 8.60
N LYS A 131 -16.04 -18.97 7.60
CA LYS A 131 -16.38 -20.40 7.62
C LYS A 131 -15.35 -21.27 8.32
N GLY A 132 -14.24 -20.69 8.76
CA GLY A 132 -13.18 -21.40 9.48
C GLY A 132 -12.10 -22.05 8.61
N THR A 133 -12.16 -21.87 7.28
CA THR A 133 -11.10 -22.31 6.37
C THR A 133 -9.84 -21.46 6.61
N VAL A 134 -8.67 -22.10 6.52
CA VAL A 134 -7.36 -21.47 6.73
C VAL A 134 -6.50 -21.66 5.48
N TYR A 135 -6.03 -20.55 4.91
CA TYR A 135 -5.10 -20.50 3.80
C TYR A 135 -3.69 -20.18 4.31
N GLU A 136 -2.74 -21.10 4.11
CA GLU A 136 -1.36 -20.97 4.62
C GLU A 136 -0.58 -19.89 3.85
N GLN A 137 -0.77 -19.82 2.53
CA GLN A 137 -0.14 -18.84 1.65
C GLN A 137 -1.20 -18.01 0.93
N PHE A 138 -1.11 -16.70 1.13
CA PHE A 138 -2.04 -15.71 0.62
C PHE A 138 -1.23 -14.42 0.53
N GLY A 139 -0.97 -13.89 -0.66
CA GLY A 139 0.04 -12.84 -0.78
C GLY A 139 0.24 -12.34 -2.18
N TYR A 140 1.21 -11.45 -2.35
CA TYR A 140 1.46 -10.79 -3.61
C TYR A 140 2.93 -10.46 -3.81
N TYR A 141 3.30 -10.32 -5.09
CA TYR A 141 4.56 -9.78 -5.54
C TYR A 141 4.32 -8.38 -6.13
N GLN A 142 5.17 -7.43 -5.75
CA GLN A 142 5.14 -6.06 -6.24
C GLN A 142 6.52 -5.59 -6.66
N THR A 143 6.54 -4.80 -7.73
CA THR A 143 7.68 -3.94 -8.07
C THR A 143 7.42 -2.58 -7.47
N ARG A 144 8.38 -2.06 -6.71
CA ARG A 144 8.27 -0.77 -6.01
C ARG A 144 8.99 0.33 -6.75
N ILE A 145 10.10 0.00 -7.39
CA ILE A 145 10.89 0.89 -8.25
C ILE A 145 11.38 0.07 -9.43
N ASP A 146 11.16 0.54 -10.66
CA ASP A 146 11.86 0.05 -11.86
C ASP A 146 12.12 1.22 -12.80
N THR A 147 13.32 1.77 -12.74
CA THR A 147 13.70 2.94 -13.55
C THR A 147 13.79 2.65 -15.05
N LYS A 148 13.85 1.38 -15.45
CA LYS A 148 13.89 0.99 -16.87
C LYS A 148 12.49 0.76 -17.43
N LYS A 149 11.57 0.28 -16.59
CA LYS A 149 10.19 -0.08 -16.93
C LYS A 149 9.22 0.38 -15.84
N PRO A 150 9.00 1.70 -15.69
CA PRO A 150 8.19 2.26 -14.60
C PRO A 150 6.72 1.79 -14.64
N GLU A 151 6.23 1.35 -15.80
CA GLU A 151 4.90 0.75 -15.96
C GLU A 151 4.71 -0.55 -15.16
N ARG A 152 5.80 -1.15 -14.67
CA ARG A 152 5.79 -2.34 -13.79
C ARG A 152 5.61 -2.00 -12.32
N GLU A 153 5.74 -0.74 -11.93
CA GLU A 153 5.58 -0.33 -10.54
C GLU A 153 4.13 -0.56 -10.08
N GLY A 154 3.98 -1.26 -8.96
CA GLY A 154 2.70 -1.76 -8.44
C GLY A 154 2.72 -3.26 -8.16
N ILE A 155 1.55 -3.79 -7.79
CA ILE A 155 1.34 -5.24 -7.67
C ILE A 155 1.33 -5.84 -9.07
N ASN A 156 2.10 -6.91 -9.26
CA ASN A 156 2.10 -7.64 -10.53
C ASN A 156 1.26 -8.93 -10.41
N LEU A 157 1.42 -9.63 -9.29
CA LEU A 157 0.76 -10.90 -9.05
C LEU A 157 0.20 -10.94 -7.63
N PHE A 158 -1.07 -11.31 -7.50
CA PHE A 158 -1.66 -11.78 -6.25
C PHE A 158 -1.91 -13.28 -6.33
N SER A 159 -1.73 -14.02 -5.23
CA SER A 159 -1.96 -15.46 -5.20
C SER A 159 -2.48 -15.97 -3.86
N VAL A 160 -3.22 -17.07 -3.93
CA VAL A 160 -3.61 -17.90 -2.78
C VAL A 160 -3.30 -19.35 -3.09
N GLN A 161 -2.78 -20.08 -2.10
CA GLN A 161 -2.62 -21.52 -2.18
C GLN A 161 -3.93 -22.20 -1.77
N LEU A 162 -4.68 -22.74 -2.73
CA LEU A 162 -5.93 -23.45 -2.48
C LEU A 162 -5.69 -24.87 -1.94
N THR A 163 -4.63 -25.52 -2.44
CA THR A 163 -4.17 -26.82 -1.96
C THR A 163 -2.65 -26.88 -2.07
N LYS A 164 -2.02 -27.93 -1.51
CA LYS A 164 -0.56 -28.13 -1.57
C LYS A 164 0.06 -27.92 -2.96
N HIS A 165 -0.68 -28.23 -4.04
CA HIS A 165 -0.18 -28.18 -5.41
C HIS A 165 -0.95 -27.21 -6.32
N MET A 166 -1.86 -26.39 -5.78
CA MET A 166 -2.70 -25.51 -6.58
C MET A 166 -2.72 -24.11 -6.00
N TYR A 167 -2.32 -23.15 -6.84
CA TYR A 167 -2.47 -21.74 -6.58
C TYR A 167 -3.58 -21.18 -7.47
N TYR A 168 -4.26 -20.15 -6.97
CA TYR A 168 -5.14 -19.32 -7.77
C TYR A 168 -4.62 -17.88 -7.72
N THR A 169 -4.64 -17.20 -8.86
CA THR A 169 -3.92 -15.94 -9.06
C THR A 169 -4.81 -14.84 -9.63
N VAL A 170 -4.35 -13.60 -9.44
CA VAL A 170 -4.83 -12.38 -10.11
C VAL A 170 -3.61 -11.64 -10.63
N GLY A 171 -3.63 -11.22 -11.89
CA GLY A 171 -2.43 -10.79 -12.61
C GLY A 171 -1.46 -11.94 -12.89
N ASP A 172 -0.22 -11.60 -13.25
CA ASP A 172 0.84 -12.56 -13.56
C ASP A 172 2.23 -11.96 -13.26
N TYR A 173 3.26 -12.82 -13.23
CA TYR A 173 4.63 -12.36 -13.27
C TYR A 173 4.91 -11.71 -14.61
N ILE A 174 5.53 -10.53 -14.57
CA ILE A 174 5.98 -9.84 -15.77
C ILE A 174 7.48 -10.10 -15.93
N ASP A 175 7.85 -10.75 -17.03
CA ASP A 175 9.25 -11.00 -17.46
C ASP A 175 9.96 -9.71 -17.91
#